data_AF-A0A8H4VUP4-F1
#
_entry.id   AF-A0A8H4VUP4-F1
#
_cell.length_a   1.000
_cell.length_b   1.000
_cell.length_c   1.000
_cell.angle_alpha   90.00
_cell.angle_beta   90.00
_cell.angle_gamma   90.00
#
_symmetry.space_group_name_H-M   'P 1'
#
loop_
_entity.id
_entity.type
_entity.pdbx_description
1 polymer ?
#
loop_
_entity_poly.entity_id
_entity_poly.type
_entity_poly.pdbx_seq_one_letter_code
_entity_poly.pdbx_strand_id
1 'polypeptide(L)'
;MPVFDTVFPADSLEFCPTAGSQNIFVCGTYKLLDQPPVPGNSTDSSKVPQKRIGQCLAFEVHSSEEGDVQFEKIHSFDLPAIPDMKWCHRSSTIPLLAVANSEGFITLHEWREVKIGLRPAIDPGMWF
;
A
#
# COMPACT_ATOMS: atom_id res chain seq x y z
N MET A 1 -16.92 12.61 7.06
CA MET A 1 -16.05 12.03 6.02
C MET A 1 -14.64 11.94 6.59
N PRO A 2 -14.10 10.73 6.81
CA PRO A 2 -12.72 10.55 7.29
C PRO A 2 -11.71 11.09 6.27
N VAL A 3 -10.62 11.69 6.76
CA VAL A 3 -9.55 12.29 5.94
C VAL A 3 -8.21 11.79 6.49
N PHE A 4 -7.26 11.51 5.58
CA PHE A 4 -5.92 11.07 5.93
C PHE A 4 -4.88 11.88 5.16
N ASP A 5 -3.86 12.39 5.85
CA ASP A 5 -2.70 13.04 5.23
C ASP A 5 -1.66 12.00 4.84
N THR A 6 -1.49 11.80 3.53
CA THR A 6 -0.54 10.84 2.96
C THR A 6 0.91 11.33 2.97
N VAL A 7 1.18 12.56 3.42
CA VAL A 7 2.49 13.25 3.46
C VAL A 7 3.08 13.56 2.07
N PHE A 8 2.98 12.63 1.14
CA PHE A 8 3.27 12.79 -0.28
C PHE A 8 1.96 12.76 -1.10
N PRO A 9 1.91 13.41 -2.27
CA PRO A 9 0.72 13.39 -3.12
C PRO A 9 0.26 11.95 -3.40
N ALA A 10 -1.01 11.66 -3.13
CA ALA A 10 -1.65 10.41 -3.53
C ALA A 10 -1.81 10.37 -5.06
N ASP A 11 -1.45 9.26 -5.68
CA ASP A 11 -1.40 9.11 -7.14
C ASP A 11 -2.22 7.91 -7.63
N SER A 12 -2.23 6.81 -6.86
CA SER A 12 -3.00 5.61 -7.17
C SER A 12 -3.75 5.09 -5.94
N LEU A 13 -4.95 4.54 -6.15
CA LEU A 13 -5.80 3.93 -5.12
C LEU A 13 -6.41 2.64 -5.65
N GLU A 14 -6.48 1.61 -4.81
CA GLU A 14 -7.09 0.35 -5.21
C GLU A 14 -7.64 -0.46 -4.02
N PHE A 15 -8.89 -0.91 -4.12
CA PHE A 15 -9.50 -1.82 -3.17
C PHE A 15 -9.15 -3.27 -3.49
N CYS A 16 -8.94 -4.06 -2.44
CA CYS A 16 -8.66 -5.49 -2.57
C CYS A 16 -9.92 -6.25 -3.01
N PRO A 17 -9.88 -7.01 -4.12
CA PRO A 17 -11.02 -7.78 -4.61
C PRO A 17 -11.16 -9.14 -3.92
N THR A 18 -10.18 -9.57 -3.12
CA THR A 18 -10.14 -10.91 -2.53
C THR A 18 -11.19 -11.04 -1.43
N ALA A 19 -12.02 -12.09 -1.48
CA ALA A 19 -13.05 -12.35 -0.49
C ALA A 19 -12.45 -12.39 0.94
N GLY A 20 -13.09 -11.68 1.88
CA GLY A 20 -12.61 -11.57 3.25
C GLY A 20 -11.53 -10.49 3.49
N SER A 21 -11.07 -9.79 2.45
CA SER A 21 -10.16 -8.63 2.59
C SER A 21 -10.66 -7.40 1.80
N GLN A 22 -11.96 -7.36 1.47
CA GLN A 22 -12.56 -6.30 0.65
C GLN A 22 -12.65 -4.95 1.37
N ASN A 23 -12.46 -4.96 2.69
CA ASN A 23 -12.32 -3.77 3.51
C ASN A 23 -10.89 -3.17 3.44
N ILE A 24 -9.96 -3.82 2.75
CA ILE A 24 -8.60 -3.32 2.58
C ILE A 24 -8.48 -2.53 1.27
N PHE A 25 -7.84 -1.37 1.34
CA PHE A 25 -7.39 -0.65 0.15
C PHE A 25 -5.96 -0.15 0.31
N VAL A 26 -5.30 0.10 -0.81
CA VAL A 26 -3.95 0.66 -0.86
C VAL A 26 -3.93 2.01 -1.56
N CYS A 27 -3.03 2.89 -1.12
CA CYS A 27 -2.74 4.18 -1.70
C CYS A 27 -1.24 4.28 -2.03
N GLY A 28 -0.93 4.51 -3.30
CA GLY A 28 0.41 4.74 -3.80
C GLY A 28 0.64 6.24 -3.88
N THR A 29 1.81 6.68 -3.40
CA THR A 29 2.17 8.10 -3.45
C THR A 29 3.28 8.41 -4.42
N TYR A 30 3.29 9.65 -4.90
CA TYR A 30 4.21 10.13 -5.91
C TYR A 30 4.72 11.53 -5.59
N LYS A 31 6.00 11.64 -5.24
CA LYS A 31 6.67 12.92 -5.04
C LYS A 31 7.93 13.01 -5.88
N LEU A 32 7.97 14.04 -6.70
CA LEU A 32 9.15 14.43 -7.45
C LEU A 32 9.99 15.37 -6.58
N LEU A 33 11.27 15.06 -6.38
CA LEU A 33 12.16 15.92 -5.61
C LEU A 33 12.76 17.01 -6.51
N ASP A 34 12.90 18.19 -5.93
CA ASP A 34 13.63 19.29 -6.55
C ASP A 34 15.11 18.90 -6.66
N GLN A 35 15.71 19.19 -7.81
CA GLN A 35 17.16 19.02 -7.98
C GLN A 35 17.87 20.23 -7.39
N PRO A 36 18.96 20.03 -6.62
CA PRO A 36 19.81 21.15 -6.25
C PRO A 36 20.35 21.80 -7.53
N PRO A 37 20.46 23.14 -7.58
CA PRO A 37 21.04 23.83 -8.73
C PRO A 37 22.46 23.32 -8.95
N VAL A 38 22.76 22.85 -10.16
CA VAL A 38 24.10 22.38 -10.53
C VAL A 38 24.99 23.61 -10.69
N PRO A 39 26.05 23.79 -9.89
CA PRO A 39 26.96 24.91 -10.05
C PRO A 39 27.90 24.65 -11.24
N GLY A 40 27.67 25.36 -12.33
CA GLY A 40 28.56 25.39 -13.50
C GLY A 40 27.83 25.14 -14.82
N ASN A 41 28.03 26.05 -15.78
CA ASN A 41 27.57 25.93 -17.17
C ASN A 41 28.29 24.79 -17.90
N SER A 42 28.01 23.53 -17.58
CA SER A 42 28.38 22.41 -18.46
C SER A 42 27.26 22.19 -19.46
N THR A 43 27.53 22.56 -20.71
CA THR A 43 26.76 22.22 -21.92
C THR A 43 26.69 20.72 -22.22
N ASP A 44 27.15 19.86 -21.31
CA ASP A 44 27.00 18.41 -21.38
C ASP A 44 25.66 17.98 -20.77
N SER A 45 24.74 17.66 -21.68
CA SER A 45 23.33 17.36 -21.45
C SER A 45 23.01 16.04 -20.73
N SER A 46 23.92 15.49 -19.90
CA SER A 46 23.59 14.40 -18.99
C SER A 46 22.81 14.96 -17.79
N LYS A 47 21.55 15.35 -18.01
CA LYS A 47 20.65 15.75 -16.93
C LYS A 47 20.62 14.62 -15.92
N VAL A 48 21.05 14.89 -14.68
CA VAL A 48 20.91 13.93 -13.58
C VAL A 48 19.44 13.49 -13.55
N PRO A 49 19.14 12.18 -13.46
CA PRO A 49 17.76 11.73 -13.38
C PRO A 49 17.05 12.37 -12.18
N GLN A 50 15.85 12.89 -12.38
CA GLN A 50 15.09 13.50 -11.30
C GLN A 50 14.61 12.42 -10.33
N LYS A 51 14.94 12.58 -9.04
CA LYS A 51 14.61 11.58 -8.02
C LYS A 51 13.12 11.63 -7.70
N ARG A 52 12.48 10.46 -7.71
CA ARG A 52 11.07 10.25 -7.41
C ARG A 52 10.94 9.36 -6.19
N ILE A 53 10.22 9.79 -5.17
CA ILE A 53 9.99 9.04 -3.93
C ILE A 53 8.50 8.80 -3.73
N GLY A 54 8.16 7.73 -3.04
CA GLY A 54 6.78 7.40 -2.68
C GLY A 54 6.70 6.36 -1.58
N GLN A 55 5.47 6.00 -1.26
CA GLN A 55 5.12 5.02 -0.25
C GLN A 55 3.88 4.27 -0.72
N CYS A 56 3.84 2.97 -0.43
CA CYS A 56 2.61 2.19 -0.48
C CYS A 56 2.00 2.22 0.92
N LEU A 57 0.80 2.75 1.04
CA LEU A 57 0.04 2.81 2.30
C LEU A 57 -1.12 1.83 2.19
N ALA A 58 -1.32 0.97 3.19
CA ALA A 58 -2.49 0.09 3.27
C ALA A 58 -3.41 0.56 4.40
N PHE A 59 -4.71 0.47 4.13
CA PHE A 59 -5.76 0.93 5.03
C PHE A 59 -6.83 -0.14 5.20
N GLU A 60 -7.44 -0.15 6.38
CA GLU A 60 -8.64 -0.94 6.68
C GLU A 60 -9.84 -0.02 6.85
N VAL A 61 -10.95 -0.38 6.21
CA VAL A 61 -12.25 0.29 6.33
C VAL A 61 -13.08 -0.42 7.37
N HIS A 62 -13.68 0.35 8.27
CA HIS A 62 -14.60 -0.09 9.31
C HIS A 62 -15.94 0.61 9.11
N SER A 63 -17.04 -0.15 9.10
CA SER A 63 -18.40 0.38 9.00
C SER A 63 -19.15 0.14 10.30
N SER A 64 -19.76 1.19 10.88
CA SER A 64 -20.64 1.04 12.04
C SER A 64 -22.03 0.52 11.64
N GLU A 65 -22.79 0.00 12.60
CA GLU A 65 -24.20 -0.40 12.40
C GLU A 65 -25.09 0.77 11.97
N GLU A 66 -24.68 1.99 12.31
CA GLU A 66 -25.39 3.25 11.99
C GLU A 66 -25.03 3.78 10.59
N GLY A 67 -24.13 3.09 9.86
CA GLY A 67 -23.72 3.44 8.51
C GLY A 67 -22.55 4.43 8.42
N ASP A 68 -21.93 4.78 9.54
CA ASP A 68 -20.72 5.61 9.53
C ASP A 68 -19.53 4.78 9.04
N VAL A 69 -18.84 5.31 8.03
CA VAL A 69 -17.63 4.69 7.45
C VAL A 69 -16.41 5.41 8.01
N GLN A 70 -15.52 4.65 8.64
CA GLN A 70 -14.21 5.07 9.11
C GLN A 70 -13.13 4.22 8.44
N PHE A 71 -11.90 4.70 8.45
CA PHE A 71 -10.75 3.90 8.00
C PHE A 71 -9.49 4.32 8.74
N GLU A 72 -8.54 3.40 8.84
CA GLU A 72 -7.24 3.66 9.46
C GLU A 72 -6.10 3.05 8.66
N LYS A 73 -4.91 3.64 8.77
CA LYS A 73 -3.70 3.10 8.14
C LYS A 73 -3.16 1.94 8.98
N ILE A 74 -3.07 0.77 8.37
CA ILE A 74 -2.64 -0.47 9.04
C ILE A 74 -1.21 -0.89 8.64
N HIS A 75 -0.72 -0.43 7.49
CA HIS A 75 0.63 -0.76 7.03
C HIS A 75 1.19 0.30 6.08
N SER A 76 2.52 0.38 5.98
CA SER A 76 3.19 1.20 4.96
C SER A 76 4.61 0.75 4.71
N PHE A 77 5.09 0.93 3.49
CA PHE A 77 6.49 0.76 3.14
C PHE A 77 6.92 1.73 2.03
N ASP A 78 8.20 2.09 2.03
CA ASP A 78 8.78 3.06 1.10
C ASP A 78 9.23 2.38 -0.19
N LEU A 79 9.02 3.07 -1.32
CA LEU A 79 9.50 2.69 -2.64
C LEU A 79 9.87 3.96 -3.43
N PRO A 80 10.59 3.86 -4.56
CA PRO A 80 10.48 4.88 -5.58
C PRO A 80 9.00 5.15 -5.91
N ALA A 81 8.67 6.37 -6.32
CA ALA A 81 7.27 6.81 -6.50
C ALA A 81 6.40 5.77 -7.20
N ILE A 82 5.15 5.61 -6.75
CA ILE A 82 4.28 4.48 -7.13
C ILE A 82 3.15 4.98 -8.05
N PRO A 83 3.32 4.90 -9.38
CA PRO A 83 2.29 5.33 -10.32
C PRO A 83 1.08 4.38 -10.43
N ASP A 84 1.27 3.07 -10.18
CA ASP A 84 0.16 2.13 -10.26
C ASP A 84 0.37 0.90 -9.36
N MET A 85 -0.74 0.36 -8.89
CA MET A 85 -0.82 -0.88 -8.14
C MET A 85 -2.05 -1.68 -8.63
N LYS A 86 -1.91 -3.01 -8.65
CA LYS A 86 -2.98 -3.93 -9.03
C LYS A 86 -3.07 -5.14 -8.12
N TRP A 87 -4.22 -5.36 -7.49
CA TRP A 87 -4.53 -6.59 -6.80
C TRP A 87 -4.86 -7.70 -7.80
N CYS A 88 -4.35 -8.91 -7.53
CA CYS A 88 -4.65 -10.10 -8.31
C CYS A 88 -6.10 -10.54 -8.06
N HIS A 89 -6.95 -10.37 -9.08
CA HIS A 89 -8.37 -10.75 -9.01
C HIS A 89 -8.61 -12.26 -8.98
N ARG A 90 -7.60 -13.07 -9.32
CA ARG A 90 -7.70 -14.54 -9.36
C ARG A 90 -7.17 -15.21 -8.10
N SER A 91 -6.61 -14.45 -7.16
CA SER A 91 -6.15 -15.06 -5.92
C SER A 91 -7.35 -15.42 -5.06
N SER A 92 -7.55 -16.71 -4.81
CA SER A 92 -8.70 -17.21 -4.04
C SER A 92 -8.46 -17.28 -2.54
N THR A 93 -7.21 -17.16 -2.08
CA THR A 93 -6.86 -17.41 -0.66
C THR A 93 -5.93 -16.37 -0.04
N ILE A 94 -4.94 -15.87 -0.76
CA ILE A 94 -3.96 -14.89 -0.24
C ILE A 94 -3.96 -13.66 -1.14
N PRO A 95 -4.47 -12.51 -0.70
CA PRO A 95 -4.46 -11.32 -1.55
C PRO A 95 -3.04 -10.98 -1.98
N LEU A 96 -2.84 -10.80 -3.30
CA LEU A 96 -1.54 -10.52 -3.89
C LEU A 96 -1.60 -9.17 -4.60
N LEU A 97 -0.73 -8.25 -4.23
CA LEU A 97 -0.61 -6.92 -4.80
C LEU A 97 0.63 -6.83 -5.68
N ALA A 98 0.46 -6.39 -6.93
CA ALA A 98 1.54 -5.95 -7.78
C ALA A 98 1.73 -4.43 -7.65
N VAL A 99 2.96 -3.98 -7.44
CA VAL A 99 3.30 -2.56 -7.29
C VAL A 99 4.33 -2.20 -8.35
N ALA A 100 3.96 -1.28 -9.27
CA ALA A 100 4.88 -0.71 -10.23
C ALA A 100 5.50 0.56 -9.64
N ASN A 101 6.83 0.69 -9.71
CA ASN A 101 7.53 1.88 -9.23
C ASN A 101 8.11 2.72 -10.38
N SER A 102 8.47 3.96 -10.06
CA SER A 102 8.97 4.94 -11.03
C SER A 102 10.38 4.66 -11.57
N GLU A 103 11.05 3.61 -11.09
CA GLU A 103 12.33 3.11 -11.62
C GLU A 103 12.12 1.99 -12.66
N GLY A 104 10.86 1.62 -12.94
CA GLY A 104 10.52 0.62 -13.95
C GLY A 104 10.48 -0.81 -13.43
N PHE A 105 10.47 -1.00 -12.11
CA PHE A 105 10.36 -2.33 -11.49
C PHE A 105 8.92 -2.62 -11.05
N ILE A 106 8.56 -3.91 -11.07
CA ILE A 106 7.34 -4.44 -10.47
C ILE A 106 7.73 -5.36 -9.32
N THR A 107 7.09 -5.17 -8.17
CA THR A 107 7.23 -6.04 -6.99
C THR A 107 5.89 -6.68 -6.64
N LEU A 108 5.92 -7.90 -6.10
CA LEU A 108 4.72 -8.63 -5.67
C LEU A 108 4.73 -8.74 -4.15
N HIS A 109 3.58 -8.42 -3.53
CA HIS A 109 3.42 -8.38 -2.08
C HIS A 109 2.19 -9.19 -1.68
N GLU A 110 2.35 -10.13 -0.76
CA GLU A 110 1.24 -10.87 -0.18
C GLU A 110 0.67 -10.11 1.02
N TRP A 111 -0.65 -9.98 1.08
CA TRP A 111 -1.34 -9.54 2.28
C TRP A 111 -1.54 -10.71 3.23
N ARG A 112 -1.02 -10.60 4.45
CA ARG A 112 -1.19 -11.59 5.51
C ARG A 112 -1.68 -10.91 6.78
N GLU A 113 -2.93 -11.19 7.15
CA GLU A 113 -3.47 -10.79 8.44
C GLU A 113 -2.79 -11.62 9.54
N VAL A 114 -1.96 -11.00 10.37
CA VAL A 114 -1.36 -11.68 11.52
C VAL A 114 -2.35 -11.64 12.68
N LYS A 115 -3.17 -12.67 12.80
CA LYS A 115 -3.99 -12.87 14.01
C LYS A 115 -3.09 -13.30 15.17
N ILE A 116 -2.66 -12.34 15.99
CA ILE A 116 -1.99 -12.63 17.26
C ILE A 116 -3.08 -13.03 18.26
N GLY A 117 -3.32 -14.33 18.41
CA GLY A 117 -4.24 -14.88 19.39
C GLY A 117 -3.78 -16.25 19.87
N LEU A 118 -3.44 -16.35 21.16
CA LEU A 118 -3.18 -17.63 21.83
C LEU A 118 -4.46 -18.49 21.70
N ARG A 119 -4.37 -19.60 20.97
CA ARG A 119 -5.41 -20.63 21.02
C ARG A 119 -5.29 -21.33 22.38
N PRO A 120 -6.39 -21.51 23.14
CA PRO A 120 -6.37 -22.44 24.26
C PRO A 120 -5.95 -23.80 23.73
N ALA A 121 -4.90 -24.38 24.31
CA ALA A 121 -4.61 -25.78 24.12
C ALA A 121 -5.69 -26.56 24.86
N ILE A 122 -6.44 -27.38 24.12
CA ILE A 122 -7.36 -28.41 24.62
C ILE A 122 -8.78 -27.88 24.93
N ASP A 123 -9.74 -28.40 24.16
CA ASP A 123 -11.18 -28.38 24.47
C ASP A 123 -11.44 -29.46 25.56
N PRO A 124 -11.92 -29.10 26.76
CA PRO A 124 -12.20 -30.08 27.82
C PRO A 124 -13.35 -31.06 27.49
N GLY A 125 -14.01 -30.92 26.33
CA GLY A 125 -15.23 -31.65 25.98
C GLY A 125 -15.08 -32.97 25.24
N MET A 126 -13.87 -33.45 24.90
CA MET A 126 -13.69 -34.76 24.23
C MET A 126 -13.09 -35.81 25.17
N TRP A 127 -13.93 -36.32 26.06
CA TRP A 127 -13.80 -37.68 26.59
C TRP A 127 -15.14 -38.39 26.31
N PHE A 128 -15.18 -39.21 25.26
CA PHE A 128 -16.15 -40.31 25.13
C PHE A 128 -15.46 -41.60 25.55
#